data_AF-A0A8J7LF56-F1
#
_entry.id   AF-A0A8J7LF56-F1
#
_cell.length_a   1.000
_cell.length_b   1.000
_cell.length_c   1.000
_cell.angle_alpha   90.00
_cell.angle_beta   90.00
_cell.angle_gamma   90.00
#
_symmetry.space_group_name_H-M   'P 1'
#
loop_
_entity.id
_entity.type
_entity.pdbx_description
1 polymer ?
#
loop_
_entity_poly.entity_id
_entity_poly.type
_entity_poly.pdbx_seq_one_letter_code
_entity_poly.pdbx_strand_id
1 'polypeptide(L)' 'MATEQELQSLFNELDTDRDGKVSINELFLSPGLSAIISAETGITSPQELVLQYDSDGDRSITFEDLKRAVEKANNLT' A
#
# COMPACT_ATOMS: atom_id res chain seq x y z
N MET A 1 11.45 -6.81 -6.84
CA MET A 1 11.45 -5.51 -6.15
C MET A 1 10.77 -4.54 -7.08
N ALA A 2 9.56 -4.10 -6.72
CA ALA A 2 8.94 -2.97 -7.39
C ALA A 2 9.84 -1.74 -7.25
N THR A 3 9.98 -0.96 -8.32
CA THR A 3 10.70 0.32 -8.26
C THR A 3 9.78 1.40 -7.68
N GLU A 4 10.36 2.54 -7.26
CA GLU A 4 9.56 3.69 -6.78
C GLU A 4 8.53 4.14 -7.83
N GLN A 5 8.86 4.03 -9.12
CA GLN A 5 7.97 4.38 -10.23
C GLN A 5 6.80 3.40 -10.37
N GLU A 6 7.06 2.10 -10.19
CA GLU A 6 6.01 1.08 -10.18
C GLU A 6 5.09 1.30 -8.98
N LEU A 7 5.65 1.52 -7.78
CA LEU A 7 4.87 1.83 -6.58
C LEU A 7 4.03 3.09 -6.74
N GLN A 8 4.58 4.13 -7.36
CA GLN A 8 3.84 5.37 -7.60
C GLN A 8 2.72 5.18 -8.62
N SER A 9 2.91 4.33 -9.62
CA SER A 9 1.88 4.02 -10.60
C SER A 9 0.75 3.20 -9.96
N LEU A 10 1.10 2.17 -9.18
CA LEU A 10 0.14 1.36 -8.41
C LEU A 10 -0.62 2.22 -7.39
N PHE A 11 0.07 3.14 -6.72
CA PHE A 11 -0.53 4.07 -5.79
C PHE A 11 -1.55 4.98 -6.47
N ASN A 12 -1.19 5.58 -7.61
CA ASN A 12 -2.10 6.45 -8.37
C ASN A 12 -3.30 5.69 -8.97
N GLU A 13 -3.18 4.38 -9.22
CA GLU A 13 -4.31 3.56 -9.64
C GLU A 13 -5.20 3.14 -8.46
N LEU A 14 -4.65 3.05 -7.25
CA LEU A 14 -5.40 2.79 -6.02
C LEU A 14 -6.16 4.03 -5.56
N ASP A 15 -5.48 5.17 -5.50
CA ASP A 15 -5.98 6.49 -5.11
C ASP A 15 -6.93 7.01 -6.19
N THR A 16 -8.17 6.54 -6.11
CA THR A 16 -9.21 6.78 -7.10
C THR A 16 -9.77 8.19 -6.94
N ASP A 17 -9.87 8.67 -5.71
CA ASP A 17 -10.36 10.02 -5.42
C ASP A 17 -9.26 11.11 -5.46
N ARG A 18 -7.99 10.70 -5.57
CA ARG A 18 -6.81 11.56 -5.72
C ARG A 18 -6.62 12.49 -4.54
N ASP A 19 -6.91 12.02 -3.33
CA ASP A 19 -6.64 12.74 -2.10
C ASP A 19 -5.20 12.58 -1.61
N GLY A 20 -4.39 11.78 -2.31
CA GLY A 20 -2.99 11.56 -2.01
C GLY A 20 -2.76 10.48 -0.96
N LYS A 21 -3.77 9.66 -0.67
CA LYS A 21 -3.69 8.51 0.22
C LYS A 21 -4.60 7.40 -0.31
N VAL A 22 -4.32 6.18 0.12
CA VAL A 22 -5.12 5.01 -0.26
C VAL A 22 -5.83 4.51 0.96
N SER A 23 -7.14 4.71 0.98
CA SER A 23 -8.00 4.27 2.07
C SER A 23 -8.24 2.76 2.00
N ILE A 24 -8.58 2.13 3.14
CA ILE A 24 -8.99 0.70 3.17
C ILE A 24 -10.07 0.39 2.12
N ASN A 25 -11.00 1.33 1.91
CA ASN A 25 -12.06 1.17 0.92
C ASN A 25 -11.51 1.05 -0.50
N GLU A 26 -10.54 1.89 -0.87
CA GLU A 26 -9.95 1.91 -2.20
C GLU A 26 -9.08 0.67 -2.45
N LEU A 27 -8.31 0.23 -1.46
CA LEU A 27 -7.61 -1.06 -1.48
C LEU A 27 -8.59 -2.22 -1.71
N PHE A 28 -9.76 -2.18 -1.08
CA PHE A 28 -10.78 -3.22 -1.20
C PHE A 28 -11.48 -3.18 -2.56
N LEU A 29 -11.66 -1.99 -3.14
CA LEU A 29 -12.23 -1.80 -4.48
C LEU A 29 -11.25 -2.22 -5.59
N SER A 30 -9.96 -2.29 -5.29
CA SER A 30 -8.88 -2.61 -6.22
C SER A 30 -8.12 -3.89 -5.81
N PRO A 31 -8.77 -5.07 -5.83
CA PRO A 31 -8.20 -6.32 -5.35
C PRO A 31 -6.96 -6.77 -6.13
N GLY A 32 -6.84 -6.43 -7.42
CA GLY A 32 -5.65 -6.72 -8.22
C GLY A 32 -4.40 -5.98 -7.71
N LEU A 33 -4.56 -4.71 -7.36
CA LEU A 33 -3.49 -3.88 -6.83
C LEU A 33 -3.16 -4.24 -5.37
N SER A 34 -4.20 -4.51 -4.56
CA SER A 34 -4.02 -5.06 -3.22
C SER A 34 -3.18 -6.34 -3.25
N ALA A 35 -3.39 -7.23 -4.21
CA ALA A 35 -2.60 -8.47 -4.33
C ALA A 35 -1.11 -8.20 -4.62
N ILE A 36 -0.79 -7.16 -5.39
CA ILE A 36 0.59 -6.76 -5.68
C ILE A 36 1.25 -6.24 -4.40
N ILE A 37 0.59 -5.36 -3.66
CA ILE A 37 1.13 -4.86 -2.39
C ILE A 37 1.24 -6.01 -1.39
N SER A 38 0.28 -6.93 -1.35
CA SER A 38 0.34 -8.15 -0.55
C SER A 38 1.54 -9.03 -0.91
N ALA A 39 1.89 -9.13 -2.18
CA ALA A 39 3.06 -9.89 -2.63
C ALA A 39 4.38 -9.20 -2.25
N GLU A 40 4.45 -7.88 -2.36
CA GLU A 40 5.65 -7.10 -2.00
C GLU A 40 5.84 -7.01 -0.48
N THR A 41 4.75 -6.96 0.30
CA THR A 41 4.79 -6.80 1.76
C THR A 41 4.69 -8.12 2.53
N GLY A 42 4.26 -9.19 1.88
CA GLY A 42 3.89 -10.46 2.52
C GLY A 42 2.55 -10.42 3.27
N ILE A 43 1.81 -9.31 3.23
CA ILE A 43 0.56 -9.15 3.96
C ILE A 43 -0.63 -9.52 3.09
N THR A 44 -1.32 -10.61 3.41
CA THR A 44 -2.47 -11.11 2.65
C THR A 44 -3.77 -10.33 2.85
N SER A 45 -3.83 -9.44 3.84
CA SER A 45 -5.03 -8.68 4.17
C SER A 45 -4.78 -7.17 4.05
N PRO A 46 -5.51 -6.43 3.19
CA PRO A 46 -5.35 -4.97 3.09
C PRO A 46 -5.61 -4.26 4.43
N GLN A 47 -6.48 -4.82 5.28
CA GLN A 47 -6.70 -4.32 6.63
C GLN A 47 -5.46 -4.41 7.53
N GLU A 48 -4.76 -5.55 7.50
CA GLU A 48 -3.49 -5.74 8.22
C GLU A 48 -2.42 -4.80 7.67
N LEU A 49 -2.45 -4.54 6.36
CA LEU A 49 -1.51 -3.66 5.70
C LEU A 49 -1.68 -2.23 6.19
N VAL A 50 -2.93 -1.73 6.20
CA VAL A 50 -3.23 -0.44 6.81
C VAL A 50 -2.87 -0.46 8.29
N LEU A 51 -3.32 -1.43 9.08
CA LEU A 51 -3.00 -1.47 10.51
C LEU A 51 -1.50 -1.51 10.85
N GLN A 52 -0.67 -2.09 9.98
CA GLN A 52 0.76 -2.24 10.24
C GLN A 52 1.59 -1.04 9.75
N TYR A 53 1.09 -0.29 8.76
CA TYR A 53 1.81 0.79 8.10
C TYR A 53 1.18 2.17 8.23
N ASP A 54 -0.11 2.26 8.58
CA ASP A 54 -0.82 3.48 8.97
C ASP A 54 -0.16 4.06 10.24
N SER A 55 0.67 5.07 10.03
CA SER A 55 1.46 5.68 11.09
C SER A 55 0.69 6.78 11.83
N ASP A 56 -0.31 7.40 11.19
CA ASP A 56 -1.10 8.49 11.74
C ASP A 56 -2.50 8.07 12.24
N GLY A 57 -2.89 6.82 11.99
CA GLY A 57 -4.11 6.19 12.49
C GLY A 57 -5.36 6.66 11.74
N ASP A 58 -5.22 7.20 10.53
CA ASP A 58 -6.32 7.74 9.74
C ASP A 58 -7.04 6.68 8.89
N ARG A 59 -6.58 5.43 8.96
CA ARG A 59 -7.05 4.26 8.19
C ARG A 59 -6.83 4.40 6.69
N SER A 60 -5.82 5.16 6.31
CA SER A 60 -5.34 5.27 4.94
C SER A 60 -3.83 5.08 4.91
N ILE A 61 -3.29 4.83 3.72
CA ILE A 61 -1.87 4.63 3.49
C ILE A 61 -1.41 5.72 2.57
N THR A 62 -0.44 6.52 3.00
CA THR A 62 0.20 7.48 2.12
C THR A 62 1.24 6.80 1.23
N PHE A 63 1.67 7.49 0.18
CA PHE A 63 2.75 6.97 -0.68
C PHE A 63 4.02 6.66 0.13
N GLU A 64 4.32 7.45 1.16
CA GLU A 64 5.46 7.23 2.06
C GLU A 64 5.31 5.93 2.87
N ASP A 65 4.10 5.64 3.36
CA ASP A 65 3.81 4.41 4.11
C ASP A 65 3.88 3.17 3.22
N LEU A 66 3.36 3.26 1.99
CA LEU A 66 3.47 2.21 0.99
C LEU A 66 4.95 1.91 0.67
N LYS A 67 5.73 2.96 0.43
CA LYS A 67 7.17 2.84 0.16
C LYS A 67 7.90 2.17 1.34
N ARG A 68 7.63 2.63 2.56
CA ARG A 68 8.16 2.02 3.78
C ARG A 68 7.75 0.56 3.94
N ALA A 69 6.52 0.21 3.55
CA ALA A 69 6.03 -1.16 3.62
C ALA A 69 6.82 -2.10 2.73
N VAL A 70 7.05 -1.70 1.48
CA VAL A 70 7.83 -2.49 0.52
C VAL A 70 9.32 -2.51 0.87
N GLU A 71 9.87 -1.40 1.37
CA GLU A 71 11.25 -1.35 1.87
C GLU A 71 11.44 -2.26 3.09
N LYS A 72 10.53 -2.22 4.05
CA LYS A 72 10.60 -3.04 5.28
C LYS A 72 10.41 -4.53 4.98
N ALA A 73 9.51 -4.88 4.07
CA ALA A 73 9.31 -6.25 3.65
C ALA A 73 10.48 -6.82 2.85
N ASN A 74 11.14 -6.00 2.02
CA ASN A 74 12.38 -6.40 1.33
C ASN A 74 13.63 -6.39 2.24
N ASN A 75 13.62 -5.66 3.37
CA ASN A 75 14.73 -5.63 4.35
C ASN A 75 14.62 -6.68 5.47
N LEU A 76 13.62 -7.56 5.45
CA LEU A 76 13.62 -8.77 6.27
C LEU A 76 14.50 -9.83 5.60
N THR A 77 15.82 -9.71 5.82
CA THR A 77 16.78 -10.81 5.64
C THR A 77 16.85 -11.65 6.91
#